data_AF-A0A455UEB8-F1
#
_entry.id   AF-A0A455UEB8-F1
#
_cell.length_a   1.000
_cell.length_b   1.000
_cell.length_c   1.000
_cell.angle_alpha   90.00
_cell.angle_beta   90.00
_cell.angle_gamma   90.00
#
_symmetry.space_group_name_H-M   'P 1'
#
loop_
_entity.id
_entity.type
_entity.pdbx_description
1 polymer ?
#
loop_
_entity_poly.entity_id
_entity_poly.type
_entity_poly.pdbx_seq_one_letter_code
_entity_poly.pdbx_strand_id
1 'polypeptide(L)'
;MGGENAVLELLNLGQTQLSLTGGNWRQQYAPEYDAITVPFVFTTWDEVDAYMESPSGQALVEKAESQGGLKYFGLQHRGPRHMTANKEIHTPADLDGFRLRLPSLPVWLEVWRRLVRR
;
A
#
# COMPACT_ATOMS: atom_id res chain seq x y z
N MET A 1 -10.67 -2.56 -16.15
CA MET A 1 -10.65 -1.16 -15.66
C MET A 1 -9.22 -0.60 -15.51
N GLY A 2 -8.21 -1.16 -16.20
CA GLY A 2 -6.82 -0.67 -16.05
C GLY A 2 -6.17 -1.00 -14.70
N GLY A 3 -5.07 -0.32 -14.38
CA GLY A 3 -4.40 -0.42 -13.08
C GLY A 3 -5.12 0.35 -11.98
N GLU A 4 -4.69 0.18 -10.74
CA GLU A 4 -5.38 0.74 -9.55
C GLU A 4 -5.62 2.26 -9.63
N ASN A 5 -4.63 3.05 -10.08
CA ASN A 5 -4.81 4.50 -10.20
C ASN A 5 -5.90 4.88 -11.22
N ALA A 6 -6.02 4.14 -12.32
CA ALA A 6 -7.10 4.35 -13.29
C ALA A 6 -8.46 4.00 -12.69
N VAL A 7 -8.52 2.96 -11.84
CA VAL A 7 -9.75 2.61 -11.10
C VAL A 7 -10.13 3.71 -10.11
N LEU A 8 -9.17 4.30 -9.40
CA LEU A 8 -9.41 5.42 -8.49
C LEU A 8 -9.93 6.66 -9.24
N GLU A 9 -9.42 6.93 -10.44
CA GLU A 9 -9.93 8.01 -11.30
C GLU A 9 -11.36 7.72 -11.77
N LEU A 10 -11.67 6.49 -12.19
CA LEU A 10 -13.02 6.09 -12.58
C LEU A 10 -14.03 6.18 -11.43
N LEU A 11 -13.61 5.90 -10.20
CA LEU A 11 -14.43 6.11 -8.99
C LEU A 11 -14.75 7.60 -8.81
N ASN A 12 -13.74 8.47 -8.90
CA ASN A 12 -13.91 9.91 -8.76
C ASN A 12 -14.80 10.52 -9.87
N LEU A 13 -14.68 10.01 -11.10
CA LEU A 13 -15.55 10.41 -12.23
C LEU A 13 -16.97 9.82 -12.16
N GLY A 14 -17.27 8.96 -11.18
CA GLY A 14 -18.57 8.28 -11.07
C GLY A 14 -18.81 7.20 -12.14
N GLN A 15 -17.78 6.83 -12.91
CA GLN A 15 -17.86 5.79 -13.93
C GLN A 15 -17.72 4.37 -13.36
N THR A 16 -17.23 4.26 -12.13
CA THR A 16 -17.26 3.04 -11.31
C THR A 16 -17.84 3.39 -9.95
N GLN A 17 -18.69 2.52 -9.39
CA GLN A 17 -19.42 2.83 -8.13
C GLN A 17 -18.77 2.20 -6.90
N LEU A 18 -18.06 1.09 -7.06
CA LEU A 18 -17.38 0.39 -5.98
C LEU A 18 -16.15 -0.33 -6.52
N SER A 19 -15.06 -0.29 -5.77
CA SER A 19 -13.88 -1.10 -6.06
C SER A 19 -13.14 -1.51 -4.80
N LEU A 20 -12.55 -2.69 -4.87
CA LEU A 20 -11.56 -3.16 -3.91
C LEU A 20 -10.17 -2.77 -4.45
N THR A 21 -9.44 -1.97 -3.68
CA THR A 21 -8.15 -1.41 -4.10
C THR A 21 -6.99 -1.99 -3.28
N GLY A 22 -5.76 -1.89 -3.79
CA GLY A 22 -4.54 -2.30 -3.09
C GLY A 22 -4.07 -1.31 -2.02
N GLY A 23 -4.69 -0.13 -1.96
CA GLY A 23 -4.45 0.90 -0.97
C GLY A 23 -3.66 2.11 -1.47
N ASN A 24 -3.46 2.25 -2.79
CA ASN A 24 -2.74 3.39 -3.37
C ASN A 24 -3.40 4.73 -3.07
N TRP A 25 -4.72 4.74 -2.79
CA TRP A 25 -5.45 5.95 -2.41
C TRP A 25 -4.84 6.64 -1.18
N ARG A 26 -4.25 5.88 -0.25
CA ARG A 26 -3.62 6.45 0.95
C ARG A 26 -2.43 7.34 0.58
N GLN A 27 -1.52 6.84 -0.27
CA GLN A 27 -0.43 7.64 -0.82
C GLN A 27 -0.92 8.82 -1.66
N GLN A 28 -2.00 8.62 -2.42
CA GLN A 28 -2.49 9.63 -3.35
C GLN A 28 -3.08 10.86 -2.65
N TYR A 29 -3.82 10.66 -1.55
CA TYR A 29 -4.58 11.72 -0.89
C TYR A 29 -4.03 12.13 0.48
N ALA A 30 -3.35 11.23 1.17
CA ALA A 30 -2.95 11.42 2.57
C ALA A 30 -1.66 10.65 2.91
N PRO A 31 -0.58 10.84 2.14
CA PRO A 31 0.66 10.09 2.30
C PRO A 31 1.28 10.22 3.71
N GLU A 32 1.03 11.35 4.41
CA GLU A 32 1.51 11.56 5.77
C GLU A 32 0.88 10.62 6.80
N TYR A 33 -0.26 9.99 6.48
CA TYR A 33 -0.97 9.03 7.32
C TYR A 33 -0.94 7.60 6.74
N ASP A 34 -0.07 7.30 5.76
CA ASP A 34 -0.03 5.98 5.15
C ASP A 34 1.03 5.06 5.77
N ALA A 35 0.90 4.80 7.08
CA ALA A 35 1.76 3.86 7.79
C ALA A 35 1.64 2.42 7.24
N ILE A 36 0.44 2.05 6.76
CA ILE A 36 0.13 0.68 6.28
C ILE A 36 1.00 0.28 5.08
N THR A 37 1.32 1.24 4.20
CA THR A 37 2.12 0.94 3.01
C THR A 37 3.60 0.74 3.33
N VAL A 38 4.10 1.18 4.49
CA VAL A 38 5.51 1.06 4.87
C VAL A 38 5.84 -0.41 5.19
N PRO A 39 6.76 -1.06 4.45
CA PRO A 39 7.10 -2.45 4.72
C PRO A 39 7.59 -2.66 6.17
N PHE A 40 7.12 -3.75 6.79
CA PHE A 40 7.51 -4.22 8.12
C PHE A 40 7.08 -3.35 9.32
N VAL A 41 6.28 -2.29 9.12
CA VAL A 41 5.76 -1.48 10.24
C VAL A 41 4.72 -2.23 11.06
N PHE A 42 3.82 -2.95 10.40
CA PHE A 42 2.81 -3.79 11.05
C PHE A 42 3.11 -5.27 10.82
N THR A 43 2.90 -6.06 11.86
CA THR A 43 3.17 -7.50 11.89
C THR A 43 1.91 -8.34 11.96
N THR A 44 0.78 -7.76 12.39
CA THR A 44 -0.53 -8.43 12.46
C THR A 44 -1.64 -7.57 11.86
N TRP A 45 -2.77 -8.20 11.54
CA TRP A 45 -3.96 -7.46 11.10
C TRP A 45 -4.57 -6.64 12.22
N ASP A 46 -4.52 -7.11 13.46
CA ASP A 46 -5.00 -6.37 14.63
C ASP A 46 -4.28 -5.02 14.79
N GLU A 47 -2.98 -4.95 14.49
CA GLU A 47 -2.24 -3.69 14.49
C GLU A 47 -2.68 -2.75 13.37
N VAL A 48 -3.00 -3.28 12.19
CA VAL A 48 -3.51 -2.51 11.06
C VAL A 48 -4.91 -1.99 11.36
N ASP A 49 -5.78 -2.82 11.93
CA ASP A 49 -7.14 -2.46 12.33
C ASP A 49 -7.10 -1.39 13.42
N ALA A 50 -6.29 -1.57 14.47
CA ALA A 50 -6.08 -0.58 15.52
C ALA A 50 -5.55 0.75 14.97
N TYR A 51 -4.66 0.71 13.96
CA TYR A 51 -4.21 1.93 13.28
C TYR A 51 -5.35 2.62 12.53
N MET A 52 -6.19 1.88 11.80
CA MET A 52 -7.32 2.44 11.07
C MET A 52 -8.39 3.04 12.00
N GLU A 53 -8.54 2.49 13.21
CA GLU A 53 -9.43 3.02 14.25
C GLU A 53 -8.85 4.22 15.01
N SER A 54 -7.54 4.43 14.95
CA SER A 54 -6.85 5.53 15.62
C SER A 54 -7.19 6.90 15.01
N PRO A 55 -6.90 8.01 15.71
CA PRO A 55 -7.06 9.36 15.14
C PRO A 55 -6.32 9.56 13.81
N SER A 56 -5.15 8.95 13.63
CA SER A 56 -4.39 9.02 12.38
C SER A 56 -5.07 8.24 11.25
N GLY A 57 -5.65 7.08 11.54
CA GLY A 57 -6.41 6.29 10.58
C GLY A 57 -7.73 6.95 10.17
N GLN A 58 -8.39 7.62 11.11
CA GLN A 58 -9.59 8.43 10.82
C GLN A 58 -9.23 9.66 9.98
N ALA A 59 -8.17 10.39 10.32
CA ALA A 59 -7.69 11.53 9.54
C ALA A 59 -7.27 11.13 8.11
N LEU A 60 -6.66 9.96 7.95
CA LEU A 60 -6.37 9.34 6.65
C LEU A 60 -7.64 9.20 5.80
N VAL A 61 -8.70 8.61 6.37
CA VAL A 61 -9.98 8.41 5.68
C VAL A 61 -10.62 9.76 5.35
N GLU A 62 -10.77 10.66 6.32
CA GLU A 62 -11.39 11.98 6.12
C GLU A 62 -10.72 12.79 5.00
N LYS A 63 -9.38 12.76 4.95
CA LYS A 63 -8.62 13.45 3.91
C LYS A 63 -8.83 12.80 2.54
N ALA A 64 -8.87 11.47 2.47
CA ALA A 64 -9.17 10.78 1.22
C ALA A 64 -10.61 10.99 0.73
N GLU A 65 -11.60 11.06 1.62
CA GLU A 65 -12.98 11.33 1.24
C GLU A 65 -13.16 12.79 0.76
N SER A 66 -12.54 13.75 1.46
CA SER A 66 -12.64 15.18 1.13
C SER A 66 -11.86 15.59 -0.12
N GLN A 67 -10.71 14.97 -0.39
CA GLN A 67 -9.87 15.31 -1.55
C GLN A 67 -10.11 14.40 -2.76
N GLY A 68 -10.44 13.13 -2.52
CA GLY A 68 -10.54 12.10 -3.55
C GLY A 68 -11.95 11.82 -4.05
N GLY A 69 -13.00 12.35 -3.39
CA GLY A 69 -14.39 12.05 -3.73
C GLY A 69 -14.75 10.57 -3.52
N LEU A 70 -13.97 9.86 -2.71
CA LEU A 70 -14.16 8.44 -2.40
C LEU A 70 -14.97 8.28 -1.12
N LYS A 71 -15.67 7.16 -0.97
CA LYS A 71 -16.24 6.73 0.31
C LYS A 71 -15.52 5.47 0.78
N TYR A 72 -14.98 5.49 1.99
CA TYR A 72 -14.32 4.33 2.57
C TYR A 72 -15.34 3.40 3.23
N PHE A 73 -15.36 2.13 2.82
CA PHE A 73 -16.29 1.12 3.34
C PHE A 73 -15.67 0.17 4.37
N GLY A 74 -14.34 0.12 4.47
CA GLY A 74 -13.64 -0.78 5.37
C GLY A 74 -12.40 -1.41 4.75
N LEU A 75 -11.65 -2.10 5.61
CA LEU A 75 -10.42 -2.79 5.23
C LEU A 75 -10.76 -4.22 4.82
N GLN A 76 -10.06 -4.73 3.81
CA GLN A 76 -10.00 -6.15 3.53
C GLN A 76 -8.62 -6.67 3.92
N HIS A 77 -8.56 -7.65 4.82
CA HIS A 77 -7.32 -8.35 5.12
C HIS A 77 -6.91 -9.18 3.90
N ARG A 78 -5.64 -9.05 3.51
CA ARG A 78 -5.06 -9.77 2.37
C ARG A 78 -3.80 -10.47 2.83
N GLY A 79 -3.56 -11.71 2.40
CA GLY A 79 -2.35 -12.45 2.82
C GLY A 79 -1.06 -11.62 2.73
N PRO A 80 -0.11 -11.82 3.68
CA PRO A 80 1.13 -11.07 3.73
C PRO A 80 1.91 -11.21 2.41
N ARG A 81 2.69 -10.19 2.08
CA ARG A 81 3.49 -10.19 0.86
C ARG A 81 4.76 -10.98 1.08
N HIS A 82 4.90 -12.09 0.35
CA HIS A 82 6.12 -12.86 0.27
C HIS A 82 6.87 -12.54 -1.02
N MET A 83 8.19 -12.59 -0.95
CA MET A 83 9.04 -12.50 -2.13
C MET A 83 8.98 -13.81 -2.91
N THR A 84 8.94 -13.72 -4.23
CA THR A 84 9.04 -14.86 -5.13
C THR A 84 10.24 -14.67 -6.07
N ALA A 85 10.98 -15.74 -6.30
CA ALA A 85 12.20 -15.73 -7.09
C ALA A 85 12.41 -17.10 -7.75
N ASN A 86 13.26 -17.12 -8.78
CA ASN A 86 13.71 -18.36 -9.45
C ASN A 86 14.90 -19.03 -8.75
N LYS A 87 15.37 -18.44 -7.64
CA LYS A 87 16.41 -18.99 -6.75
C LYS A 87 15.94 -18.85 -5.31
N GLU A 88 16.46 -19.71 -4.45
CA GLU A 88 16.21 -19.60 -3.01
C GLU A 88 16.82 -18.31 -2.43
N ILE A 89 16.12 -17.71 -1.48
CA ILE A 89 16.55 -16.50 -0.77
C ILE A 89 16.23 -16.72 0.70
N HIS A 90 17.26 -16.83 1.53
CA HIS A 90 17.13 -17.07 2.97
C HIS A 90 17.64 -15.90 3.80
N THR A 91 18.52 -15.08 3.22
CA THR A 91 19.14 -13.94 3.89
C THR A 91 19.10 -12.69 3.00
N PRO A 92 19.19 -11.48 3.59
CA PRO A 92 19.33 -10.26 2.80
C PRO A 92 20.56 -10.24 1.88
N ALA A 93 21.62 -10.99 2.20
CA ALA A 93 22.81 -11.07 1.35
C ALA A 93 22.52 -11.76 0.00
N ASP A 94 21.54 -12.67 -0.05
CA ASP A 94 21.14 -13.37 -1.29
C ASP A 94 20.48 -12.43 -2.31
N LEU A 95 20.10 -11.23 -1.86
CA LEU A 95 19.52 -10.17 -2.68
C LEU A 95 20.57 -9.34 -3.44
N ASP A 96 21.86 -9.55 -3.21
CA ASP A 96 22.89 -8.81 -3.91
C ASP A 96 22.79 -9.02 -5.44
N GLY A 97 22.80 -7.91 -6.18
CA GLY A 97 22.59 -7.89 -7.63
C GLY A 97 21.18 -8.33 -8.10
N PHE A 98 20.21 -8.54 -7.20
CA PHE A 98 18.88 -9.04 -7.55
C PHE A 98 18.01 -7.95 -8.19
N ARG A 99 17.37 -8.26 -9.32
CA ARG A 99 16.43 -7.37 -10.00
C ARG A 99 15.01 -7.65 -9.50
N LEU A 100 14.54 -6.84 -8.55
CA LEU A 100 13.22 -6.97 -7.96
C LEU A 100 12.20 -6.02 -8.64
N ARG A 101 11.06 -6.56 -9.08
CA ARG A 101 9.91 -5.74 -9.49
C ARG A 101 9.11 -5.34 -8.26
N LEU A 102 8.90 -4.04 -8.09
CA LEU A 102 8.10 -3.47 -7.00
C LEU A 102 6.91 -2.67 -7.54
N PRO A 103 5.85 -2.46 -6.74
CA PRO A 103 4.91 -1.38 -6.98
C PRO A 103 5.65 -0.03 -7.06
N SER A 104 5.14 0.91 -7.86
CA SER A 104 5.72 2.25 -8.02
C SER A 104 5.43 3.16 -6.81
N LEU A 105 5.77 2.69 -5.61
CA LEU A 105 5.57 3.41 -4.35
C LEU A 105 6.95 3.85 -3.83
N PRO A 106 7.20 5.15 -3.64
CA PRO A 106 8.52 5.66 -3.22
C PRO A 106 9.07 4.97 -1.98
N VAL A 107 8.24 4.76 -0.95
CA VAL A 107 8.66 4.11 0.30
C VAL A 107 9.08 2.65 0.11
N TRP A 108 8.44 1.93 -0.81
CA TRP A 108 8.85 0.56 -1.16
C TRP A 108 10.21 0.57 -1.83
N LEU A 109 10.41 1.46 -2.80
CA LEU A 109 11.70 1.59 -3.48
C LEU A 109 12.81 1.94 -2.48
N GLU A 110 12.54 2.83 -1.53
CA GLU A 110 13.50 3.21 -0.51
C GLU A 110 13.88 2.03 0.40
N VAL A 111 12.89 1.35 0.99
CA VAL A 111 13.16 0.22 1.91
C VAL A 111 13.91 -0.89 1.20
N TRP A 112 13.46 -1.30 0.01
CA TRP A 112 14.10 -2.40 -0.71
C TRP A 112 15.48 -2.03 -1.28
N ARG A 113 15.74 -0.76 -1.65
CA ARG A 113 17.10 -0.32 -2.04
C ARG A 113 18.10 -0.41 -0.90
N ARG A 114 17.68 -0.29 0.36
CA ARG A 114 18.57 -0.47 1.52
C ARG A 114 18.91 -1.94 1.78
N LEU A 115 18.04 -2.86 1.35
CA LEU A 115 18.23 -4.31 1.49
C LEU A 115 18.98 -4.92 0.31
N VAL A 116 18.69 -4.47 -0.90
CA VAL A 116 19.37 -4.88 -2.14
C VAL A 116 20.61 -4.00 -2.29
N ARG A 117 21.76 -4.49 -1.81
CA ARG A 117 23.05 -3.85 -2.10
C ARG A 117 23.36 -4.02 -3.60
N ARG A 118 24.09 -3.04 -4.14
CA ARG A 118 24.61 -3.06 -5.51
C ARG A 118 26.05 -3.53 -5.51
#